data_AF-A0A2D8PBC8-F1
#
_entry.id   AF-A0A2D8PBC8-F1
#
_cell.length_a   1.000
_cell.length_b   1.000
_cell.length_c   1.000
_cell.angle_alpha   90.00
_cell.angle_beta   90.00
_cell.angle_gamma   90.00
#
_symmetry.space_group_name_H-M   'P 1'
#
loop_
_entity.id
_entity.type
_entity.pdbx_description
1 polymer ?
#
loop_
_entity_poly.entity_id
_entity_poly.type
_entity_poly.pdbx_seq_one_letter_code
_entity_poly.pdbx_strand_id
1 'polypeptide(L)'
;MKVRESTPDLLVVEYRPVWMGLGLIAFILGFVVFGIAILSDGDTLRGVTVLLLGLVCGGIGFGAFVRRAQAVFHRPEGWVEIRRRSVFGTRKVRHDLSEISRAVVESLSDSARVSLVIDAGESAGTHPITTIYSSGDKQPVADAINDWLTRARAP
;
A
#
# COMPACT_ATOMS: atom_id res chain seq x y z
N MET A 1 6.57 2.48 2.96
CA MET A 1 6.81 1.04 2.77
C MET A 1 7.90 0.64 3.74
N LYS A 2 7.77 -0.49 4.43
CA LYS A 2 8.76 -0.94 5.43
C LYS A 2 8.94 -2.46 5.32
N VAL A 3 10.16 -2.93 5.55
CA VAL A 3 10.44 -4.37 5.72
C VAL A 3 9.92 -4.77 7.11
N ARG A 4 9.01 -5.74 7.14
CA ARG A 4 8.34 -6.23 8.35
C ARG A 4 9.13 -7.36 8.99
N GLU A 5 9.69 -8.22 8.16
CA GLU A 5 10.44 -9.40 8.55
C GLU A 5 11.49 -9.69 7.46
N SER A 6 12.71 -10.00 7.87
CA SER A 6 13.84 -10.27 6.98
C SER A 6 14.66 -11.41 7.57
N THR A 7 14.20 -12.63 7.29
CA THR A 7 14.85 -13.88 7.63
C THR A 7 15.44 -14.48 6.35
N PRO A 8 16.50 -15.33 6.40
CA PRO A 8 16.99 -16.00 5.20
C PRO A 8 15.89 -16.70 4.40
N ASP A 9 14.90 -17.28 5.08
CA ASP A 9 13.84 -18.03 4.42
C ASP A 9 12.60 -17.21 4.04
N LEU A 10 12.40 -16.06 4.70
CA LEU A 10 11.18 -15.27 4.58
C LEU A 10 11.51 -13.77 4.57
N LEU A 11 11.14 -13.09 3.49
CA LEU A 11 11.15 -11.63 3.43
C LEU A 11 9.70 -11.13 3.30
N VAL A 12 9.28 -10.28 4.23
CA VAL A 12 7.95 -9.65 4.20
C VAL A 12 8.12 -8.15 4.09
N VAL A 13 7.68 -7.60 2.96
CA VAL A 13 7.67 -6.16 2.73
C VAL A 13 6.24 -5.66 2.74
N GLU A 14 5.99 -4.63 3.53
CA GLU A 14 4.64 -4.15 3.76
C GLU A 14 4.49 -2.64 3.59
N TYR A 15 3.39 -2.25 2.95
CA TYR A 15 2.93 -0.87 2.88
C TYR A 15 1.64 -0.70 3.68
N ARG A 16 1.73 0.05 4.80
CA ARG A 16 0.58 0.56 5.57
C ARG A 16 0.51 2.08 5.48
N PRO A 17 -0.55 2.66 4.89
CA PRO A 17 -0.75 4.10 4.84
C PRO A 17 -1.37 4.63 6.15
N VAL A 18 -0.64 4.51 7.27
CA VAL A 18 -1.14 4.94 8.60
C VAL A 18 -1.46 6.44 8.63
N TRP A 19 -0.61 7.26 8.00
CA TRP A 19 -0.81 8.71 7.90
C TRP A 19 -2.09 9.10 7.15
N MET A 20 -2.44 8.39 6.07
CA MET A 20 -3.69 8.64 5.37
C MET A 20 -4.90 8.28 6.22
N GLY A 21 -4.83 7.18 6.99
CA GLY A 21 -5.86 6.84 7.96
C GLY A 21 -6.05 7.92 9.03
N LEU A 22 -4.94 8.45 9.56
CA LEU A 22 -4.98 9.54 10.55
C LEU A 22 -5.57 10.83 9.97
N GLY A 23 -5.13 11.24 8.78
CA GLY A 23 -5.65 12.43 8.10
C GLY A 23 -7.16 12.32 7.81
N LEU A 24 -7.63 11.12 7.46
CA LEU A 24 -9.05 10.89 7.24
C LEU A 24 -9.87 10.95 8.53
N ILE A 25 -9.34 10.41 9.64
CA ILE A 25 -9.99 10.55 10.95
C ILE A 25 -10.12 12.04 11.31
N ALA A 26 -9.05 12.82 11.12
CA ALA A 26 -9.07 14.26 11.36
C ALA A 26 -10.08 14.99 10.46
N PHE A 27 -10.16 14.61 9.18
CA PHE A 27 -11.13 15.14 8.24
C PHE A 27 -12.57 14.86 8.68
N ILE A 28 -12.90 13.61 9.04
CA ILE A 28 -14.24 13.23 9.51
C ILE A 28 -14.59 13.99 10.80
N LEU A 29 -13.65 14.10 11.75
CA LEU A 29 -13.85 14.87 12.97
C LEU A 29 -14.14 16.34 12.68
N GLY A 30 -13.47 16.95 11.70
CA GLY A 30 -13.75 18.32 11.27
C GLY A 30 -15.20 18.49 10.82
N PHE A 31 -15.72 17.59 9.98
CA PHE A 31 -17.13 17.62 9.56
C PHE A 31 -18.10 17.39 10.71
N VAL A 32 -17.76 16.52 11.67
CA VAL A 32 -18.58 16.28 12.86
C VAL A 32 -18.68 17.54 13.72
N VAL A 33 -17.55 18.19 14.01
CA VAL A 33 -17.53 19.44 14.80
C VAL A 33 -18.32 20.53 14.09
N PHE A 34 -18.11 20.71 12.78
CA PHE A 34 -18.80 21.72 12.00
C PHE A 34 -20.31 21.46 11.89
N GLY A 35 -20.70 20.20 11.69
CA GLY A 35 -22.10 19.79 11.64
C GLY A 35 -22.84 20.01 12.96
N ILE A 36 -22.19 19.72 14.09
CA ILE A 36 -22.73 19.99 15.43
C ILE A 36 -22.89 21.50 15.68
N ALA A 37 -21.91 22.32 15.26
CA ALA A 37 -22.00 23.77 15.41
C ALA A 37 -23.20 24.37 14.63
N ILE A 38 -23.45 23.91 13.41
CA ILE A 38 -24.62 24.34 12.62
C ILE A 38 -25.93 23.85 13.24
N LEU A 39 -25.94 22.63 13.81
CA LEU A 39 -27.10 22.12 14.54
C LEU A 39 -27.43 22.97 15.77
N SER A 40 -26.42 23.48 16.49
CA SER A 40 -26.62 24.37 17.63
C SER A 40 -27.17 25.75 17.23
N ASP A 41 -26.95 26.20 16.00
CA ASP A 41 -27.54 27.43 15.46
C ASP A 41 -29.02 27.28 15.04
N GLY A 42 -29.58 26.08 15.19
CA GLY A 42 -31.00 25.79 14.89
C GLY A 42 -31.28 25.40 13.43
N ASP A 43 -30.28 25.42 12.56
CA ASP A 43 -30.42 24.99 11.15
C ASP A 43 -30.18 23.48 11.01
N THR A 44 -31.18 22.70 11.42
CA THR A 44 -31.10 21.23 11.46
C THR A 44 -30.85 20.63 10.08
N LEU A 45 -31.42 21.22 9.03
CA LEU A 45 -31.30 20.74 7.65
C LEU A 45 -29.86 20.86 7.13
N ARG A 46 -29.22 22.02 7.32
CA ARG A 46 -27.82 22.20 6.93
C ARG A 46 -26.87 21.36 7.77
N GLY A 47 -27.09 21.29 9.08
CA GLY A 47 -26.24 20.51 9.98
C GLY A 47 -26.24 19.00 9.67
N VAL A 48 -27.42 18.42 9.44
CA VAL A 48 -27.55 17.01 9.01
C VAL A 48 -26.90 16.78 7.65
N THR A 49 -27.05 17.72 6.71
CA THR A 49 -26.44 17.61 5.37
C THR A 49 -24.92 17.60 5.45
N VAL A 50 -24.32 18.46 6.27
CA VAL A 50 -22.86 18.50 6.48
C VAL A 50 -22.35 17.20 7.11
N LEU A 51 -23.06 16.65 8.10
CA LEU A 51 -22.70 15.37 8.71
C LEU A 51 -22.77 14.22 7.71
N LEU A 52 -23.84 14.16 6.91
CA LEU A 52 -23.98 13.15 5.84
C LEU A 52 -22.87 13.27 4.81
N LEU A 53 -22.54 14.49 4.40
CA LEU A 53 -21.45 14.73 3.45
C LEU A 53 -20.10 14.27 4.03
N GLY A 54 -19.83 14.59 5.30
CA GLY A 54 -18.62 14.13 5.99
C GLY A 54 -18.53 12.61 6.09
N LEU A 55 -19.64 11.93 6.37
CA LEU A 55 -19.71 10.48 6.44
C LEU A 55 -19.47 9.83 5.06
N VAL A 56 -20.12 10.34 4.01
CA VAL A 56 -20.00 9.80 2.65
C VAL A 56 -18.60 10.04 2.11
N CYS A 57 -18.10 11.27 2.16
CA CYS A 57 -16.74 11.61 1.71
C CYS A 57 -15.68 10.88 2.55
N GLY A 58 -15.88 10.80 3.86
CA GLY A 58 -15.02 10.06 4.78
C GLY A 58 -14.98 8.56 4.45
N GLY A 59 -16.15 7.94 4.24
CA GLY A 59 -16.26 6.52 3.89
C GLY A 59 -15.61 6.19 2.54
N ILE A 60 -15.85 7.02 1.52
CA ILE A 60 -15.21 6.88 0.21
C ILE A 60 -13.69 7.06 0.33
N GLY A 61 -13.24 8.07 1.07
CA GLY A 61 -11.83 8.29 1.36
C GLY A 61 -11.19 7.09 2.07
N PHE A 62 -11.86 6.51 3.06
CA PHE A 62 -11.39 5.32 3.75
C PHE A 62 -11.20 4.14 2.78
N GLY A 63 -12.20 3.89 1.94
CA GLY A 63 -12.15 2.84 0.91
C GLY A 63 -11.04 3.02 -0.11
N ALA A 64 -10.81 4.27 -0.54
CA ALA A 64 -9.82 4.61 -1.56
C ALA A 64 -8.38 4.59 -1.02
N PHE A 65 -8.15 5.17 0.16
CA PHE A 65 -6.81 5.40 0.71
C PHE A 65 -6.31 4.27 1.61
N VAL A 66 -7.19 3.50 2.27
CA VAL A 66 -6.77 2.36 3.11
C VAL A 66 -6.59 1.11 2.26
N ARG A 67 -5.62 1.18 1.34
CA ARG A 67 -5.14 0.01 0.57
C ARG A 67 -3.85 -0.47 1.18
N ARG A 68 -3.87 -1.69 1.71
CA ARG A 68 -2.70 -2.36 2.28
C ARG A 68 -2.09 -3.26 1.21
N ALA A 69 -0.80 -3.09 0.94
CA ALA A 69 -0.06 -3.94 0.03
C ALA A 69 1.05 -4.65 0.77
N GLN A 70 1.25 -5.93 0.46
CA GLN A 70 2.24 -6.78 1.10
C GLN A 70 2.86 -7.67 0.01
N ALA A 71 4.17 -7.75 -0.02
CA ALA A 71 4.90 -8.76 -0.79
C ALA A 71 5.54 -9.73 0.20
N VAL A 72 5.31 -11.02 0.00
CA VAL A 72 5.87 -12.10 0.81
C VAL A 72 6.74 -12.94 -0.11
N PHE A 73 8.02 -13.05 0.21
CA PHE A 73 8.97 -13.89 -0.50
C PHE A 73 9.27 -15.10 0.38
N HIS A 74 8.94 -16.29 -0.10
CA HIS A 74 9.10 -17.54 0.63
C HIS A 74 10.13 -18.41 -0.09
N ARG A 75 11.31 -18.55 0.49
CA ARG A 75 12.44 -19.26 -0.13
C ARG A 75 12.28 -20.79 -0.11
N PRO A 76 11.89 -21.45 1.00
CA PRO A 76 11.80 -22.92 1.05
C PRO A 76 10.83 -23.52 0.02
N GLU A 77 9.80 -22.77 -0.34
CA GLU A 77 8.79 -23.18 -1.32
C GLU A 77 8.97 -22.49 -2.68
N GLY A 78 9.96 -21.59 -2.82
CA GLY A 78 10.33 -20.97 -4.09
C GLY A 78 9.31 -19.99 -4.69
N TRP A 79 8.55 -19.23 -3.90
CA TRP A 79 7.53 -18.33 -4.45
C TRP A 79 7.51 -16.92 -3.85
N VAL A 80 6.91 -16.02 -4.61
CA VAL A 80 6.60 -14.64 -4.20
C VAL A 80 5.10 -14.40 -4.32
N GLU A 81 4.45 -14.00 -3.23
CA GLU A 81 3.04 -13.60 -3.23
C GLU A 81 2.94 -12.08 -3.05
N ILE A 82 2.36 -11.41 -4.05
CA ILE A 82 1.95 -10.02 -3.97
C ILE A 82 0.48 -10.00 -3.54
N ARG A 83 0.25 -9.58 -2.30
CA ARG A 83 -1.09 -9.45 -1.71
C ARG A 83 -1.48 -7.98 -1.62
N ARG A 84 -2.60 -7.63 -2.24
CA ARG A 84 -3.20 -6.30 -2.20
C ARG A 84 -4.58 -6.42 -1.54
N ARG A 85 -4.75 -5.80 -0.37
CA ARG A 85 -6.02 -5.76 0.36
C ARG A 85 -6.58 -4.34 0.29
N SER A 86 -7.73 -4.21 -0.34
CA SER A 86 -8.56 -3.00 -0.32
C SER A 86 -9.79 -3.26 0.55
N VAL A 87 -10.58 -2.23 0.78
CA VAL A 87 -11.87 -2.35 1.47
C VAL A 87 -12.87 -3.19 0.65
N PHE A 88 -12.72 -3.24 -0.67
CA PHE A 88 -13.57 -4.02 -1.58
C PHE A 88 -13.13 -5.48 -1.78
N GLY A 89 -11.95 -5.87 -1.30
CA GLY A 89 -11.50 -7.26 -1.44
C GLY A 89 -9.99 -7.45 -1.34
N THR A 90 -9.56 -8.70 -1.44
CA THR A 90 -8.14 -9.07 -1.46
C THR A 90 -7.79 -9.66 -2.81
N ARG A 91 -6.82 -9.07 -3.51
CA ARG A 91 -6.19 -9.65 -4.69
C ARG A 91 -4.85 -10.26 -4.28
N LYS A 92 -4.60 -11.50 -4.68
CA LYS A 92 -3.32 -12.18 -4.52
C LYS A 92 -2.80 -12.58 -5.89
N VAL A 93 -1.52 -12.38 -6.13
CA VAL A 93 -0.83 -12.85 -7.33
C VAL A 93 0.43 -13.54 -6.85
N ARG A 94 0.65 -14.78 -7.30
CA ARG A 94 1.82 -15.58 -6.94
C ARG A 94 2.69 -15.77 -8.18
N HIS A 95 3.97 -15.54 -8.02
CA HIS A 95 5.01 -15.77 -9.02
C HIS A 95 6.05 -16.72 -8.45
N ASP A 96 6.80 -17.39 -9.32
CA ASP A 96 7.94 -18.18 -8.87
C ASP A 96 9.09 -17.24 -8.47
N LEU A 97 9.81 -17.59 -7.41
CA LEU A 97 10.93 -16.79 -6.95
C LEU A 97 12.09 -16.77 -7.96
N SER A 98 12.24 -17.84 -8.74
CA SER A 98 13.26 -17.95 -9.79
C SER A 98 13.03 -16.96 -10.94
N GLU A 99 11.78 -16.59 -11.21
CA GLU A 99 11.41 -15.63 -12.26
C GLU A 99 11.74 -14.17 -11.88
N ILE A 100 11.85 -13.87 -10.58
CA ILE A 100 12.07 -12.50 -10.11
C ILE A 100 13.53 -12.11 -10.32
N SER A 101 13.83 -11.32 -11.33
CA SER A 101 15.20 -10.87 -11.61
C SER A 101 15.72 -9.90 -10.55
N ARG A 102 14.97 -8.81 -10.29
CA ARG A 102 15.36 -7.71 -9.40
C ARG A 102 14.16 -6.87 -8.95
N ALA A 103 14.33 -6.08 -7.91
CA ALA A 103 13.41 -5.01 -7.52
C ALA A 103 13.95 -3.64 -8.00
N VAL A 104 13.06 -2.80 -8.52
CA VAL A 104 13.36 -1.44 -8.98
C VAL A 104 12.41 -0.44 -8.34
N VAL A 105 12.89 0.79 -8.15
CA VAL A 105 12.05 1.92 -7.74
C VAL A 105 11.57 2.64 -8.99
N GLU A 106 10.26 2.72 -9.17
CA GLU A 106 9.64 3.59 -10.16
C GLU A 106 9.29 4.93 -9.49
N SER A 107 9.92 6.01 -9.94
CA SER A 107 9.63 7.38 -9.51
C SER A 107 8.71 8.08 -10.50
N LEU A 108 7.78 8.86 -9.97
CA LEU A 108 6.91 9.77 -10.70
C LEU A 108 6.84 11.08 -9.91
N SER A 109 7.57 12.09 -10.39
CA SER A 109 7.77 13.36 -9.69
C SER A 109 8.26 13.13 -8.24
N ASP A 110 7.55 13.64 -7.22
CA ASP A 110 7.91 13.48 -5.80
C ASP A 110 7.44 12.17 -5.15
N SER A 111 6.85 11.26 -5.94
CA SER A 111 6.30 10.01 -5.42
C SER A 111 6.96 8.80 -6.06
N ALA A 112 7.15 7.73 -5.28
CA ALA A 112 7.82 6.52 -5.74
C ALA A 112 7.04 5.26 -5.33
N ARG A 113 7.23 4.18 -6.10
CA ARG A 113 6.75 2.83 -5.79
C ARG A 113 7.84 1.80 -6.05
N VAL A 114 7.75 0.66 -5.38
CA VAL A 114 8.67 -0.48 -5.60
C VAL A 114 7.98 -1.51 -6.48
N SER A 115 8.71 -1.98 -7.48
CA SER A 115 8.22 -2.93 -8.48
C SER A 115 9.22 -4.06 -8.69
N LEU A 116 8.71 -5.26 -8.93
CA LEU A 116 9.50 -6.43 -9.24
C LEU A 116 9.62 -6.57 -10.76
N VAL A 117 10.83 -6.82 -11.25
CA VAL A 117 11.09 -7.02 -12.68
C VAL A 117 11.30 -8.50 -12.92
N ILE A 118 10.56 -9.01 -13.91
CA ILE A 118 10.73 -10.36 -14.47
C ILE A 118 11.23 -10.16 -15.90
N ASP A 119 12.48 -10.54 -16.18
CA ASP A 119 13.09 -10.28 -17.50
C ASP A 119 12.64 -11.29 -18.58
N ALA A 120 12.20 -12.50 -18.20
CA ALA A 120 11.85 -13.57 -19.13
C ALA A 120 10.71 -14.48 -18.59
N GLY A 121 10.01 -15.16 -19.50
CA GLY A 121 8.87 -16.06 -19.19
C GLY A 121 7.51 -15.47 -19.57
N GLU A 122 6.42 -16.21 -19.32
CA GLU A 122 5.05 -15.73 -19.59
C GLU A 122 4.66 -14.52 -18.74
N SER A 123 5.29 -14.37 -17.56
CA SER A 123 5.11 -13.24 -16.66
C SER A 123 6.09 -12.09 -16.92
N ALA A 124 6.78 -12.04 -18.06
CA ALA A 124 7.75 -10.98 -18.35
C ALA A 124 7.15 -9.57 -18.21
N GLY A 125 7.88 -8.68 -17.55
CA GLY A 125 7.48 -7.29 -17.33
C GLY A 125 7.66 -6.81 -15.89
N THR A 126 7.10 -5.62 -15.63
CA THR A 126 7.21 -4.93 -14.35
C THR A 126 5.95 -5.14 -13.51
N HIS A 127 6.10 -5.78 -12.37
CA HIS A 127 5.03 -6.13 -11.43
C HIS A 127 5.11 -5.23 -10.20
N PRO A 128 4.32 -4.15 -10.14
CA PRO A 128 4.37 -3.23 -9.01
C PRO A 128 3.86 -3.88 -7.74
N ILE A 129 4.63 -3.82 -6.64
CA ILE A 129 4.16 -4.34 -5.35
C ILE A 129 2.95 -3.51 -4.88
N THR A 130 3.04 -2.19 -5.04
CA THR A 130 1.97 -1.23 -4.73
C THR A 130 1.50 -0.53 -5.99
N THR A 131 0.18 -0.43 -6.19
CA THR A 131 -0.37 0.32 -7.34
C THR A 131 -0.22 1.83 -7.19
N ILE A 132 -0.09 2.31 -5.95
CA ILE A 132 -0.05 3.74 -5.62
C ILE A 132 1.43 4.16 -5.49
N TYR A 133 1.76 5.32 -6.06
CA TYR A 133 3.01 6.03 -5.81
C TYR A 133 2.88 6.77 -4.49
N SER A 134 3.89 6.66 -3.63
CA SER A 134 3.87 7.31 -2.33
C SER A 134 5.16 8.09 -2.09
N SER A 135 5.01 9.21 -1.42
CA SER A 135 6.14 10.07 -1.05
C SER A 135 7.12 9.38 -0.11
N GLY A 136 8.34 9.91 -0.08
CA GLY A 136 9.46 9.43 0.71
C GLY A 136 10.31 8.39 0.00
N ASP A 137 11.51 8.17 0.52
CA ASP A 137 12.47 7.26 -0.07
C ASP A 137 11.97 5.80 -0.03
N LYS A 138 12.17 5.09 -1.14
CA LYS A 138 11.83 3.68 -1.34
C LYS A 138 13.05 2.86 -1.75
N GLN A 139 14.18 3.50 -2.01
CA GLN A 139 15.42 2.86 -2.40
C GLN A 139 15.89 1.83 -1.37
N PRO A 140 15.87 2.09 -0.04
CA PRO A 140 16.30 1.11 0.96
C PRO A 140 15.47 -0.18 0.95
N VAL A 141 14.20 -0.10 0.51
CA VAL A 141 13.33 -1.28 0.41
C VAL A 141 13.67 -2.10 -0.84
N ALA A 142 13.92 -1.44 -1.97
CA ALA A 142 14.36 -2.12 -3.18
C ALA A 142 15.73 -2.79 -2.98
N ASP A 143 16.66 -2.08 -2.33
CA ASP A 143 17.98 -2.60 -2.00
C ASP A 143 17.88 -3.81 -1.06
N ALA A 144 17.07 -3.74 0.00
CA ALA A 144 16.84 -4.87 0.89
C ALA A 144 16.27 -6.11 0.17
N ILE A 145 15.40 -5.93 -0.83
CA ILE A 145 14.89 -7.04 -1.65
C ILE A 145 16.02 -7.59 -2.53
N ASN A 146 16.78 -6.74 -3.20
CA ASN A 146 17.88 -7.15 -4.07
C ASN A 146 19.00 -7.88 -3.30
N ASP A 147 19.34 -7.40 -2.10
CA ASP A 147 20.31 -8.04 -1.20
C ASP A 147 19.82 -9.41 -0.72
N TRP A 148 18.52 -9.53 -0.45
CA TRP A 148 17.92 -10.80 -0.07
C TRP A 148 17.89 -11.80 -1.23
N LEU A 149 17.57 -11.35 -2.46
CA LEU A 149 17.63 -12.17 -3.67
C LEU A 149 19.06 -12.60 -4.00
N THR A 150 20.03 -11.70 -3.86
CA THR A 150 21.45 -11.98 -4.14
C THR A 150 22.00 -13.01 -3.17
N ARG A 151 21.71 -12.88 -1.87
CA ARG A 151 22.06 -13.89 -0.86
C ARG A 151 21.41 -15.25 -1.10
N ALA A 152 20.27 -15.30 -1.81
CA ALA A 152 19.63 -16.56 -2.19
C ALA A 152 20.32 -17.24 -3.38
N ARG A 153 20.97 -16.46 -4.24
CA ARG A 153 21.63 -16.90 -5.48
C ARG A 153 23.13 -17.16 -5.29
N ALA A 154 23.71 -16.66 -4.20
CA ALA A 154 25.08 -16.98 -3.83
C ALA A 154 25.19 -18.49 -3.49
N PRO A 155 26.19 -19.20 -4.05
CA PRO A 155 26.39 -20.64 -3.85
C PRO A 155 26.75 -21.01 -2.42
#